data_AF-A0A662J1W9-F1
#
_entry.id   AF-A0A662J1W9-F1
#
_cell.length_a   1.000
_cell.length_b   1.000
_cell.length_c   1.000
_cell.angle_alpha   90.00
_cell.angle_beta   90.00
_cell.angle_gamma   90.00
#
_symmetry.space_group_name_H-M   'P 1'
#
loop_
_entity.id
_entity.type
_entity.pdbx_description
1 polymer ?
#
loop_
_entity_poly.entity_id
_entity_poly.type
_entity_poly.pdbx_seq_one_letter_code
_entity_poly.pdbx_strand_id
1 'polypeptide(L)' 'MDPNKVILRPVVSEAALARMERNNELTFIVDRRASKPVIKKAFEELYEV' A
#
# COMPACT_ATOMS: atom_id res chain seq x y z
N MET A 1 -4.52 -6.47 -13.53
CA MET A 1 -4.34 -5.01 -13.51
C MET A 1 -2.88 -4.78 -13.18
N ASP A 2 -2.18 -3.90 -13.89
CA ASP A 2 -0.76 -3.61 -13.64
C ASP A 2 -0.55 -3.16 -12.17
N PRO A 3 0.29 -3.85 -11.37
CA PRO A 3 0.51 -3.53 -9.95
C PRO A 3 0.94 -2.08 -9.72
N ASN A 4 1.75 -1.52 -10.64
CA ASN A 4 2.21 -0.14 -10.58
C ASN A 4 1.09 0.89 -10.78
N LYS A 5 -0.07 0.46 -11.29
CA LYS A 5 -1.28 1.28 -11.41
C LYS A 5 -2.23 1.09 -10.22
N VAL A 6 -1.99 0.07 -9.37
CA VAL A 6 -2.80 -0.20 -8.17
C VAL A 6 -2.23 0.58 -6.99
N ILE A 7 -0.92 0.48 -6.75
CA ILE A 7 -0.24 1.18 -5.65
C ILE A 7 0.48 2.40 -6.22
N LEU A 8 0.02 3.59 -5.86
CA LEU A 8 0.47 4.83 -6.48
C LEU A 8 1.67 5.44 -5.75
N ARG A 9 1.62 5.50 -4.41
CA ARG A 9 2.71 5.98 -3.55
C ARG A 9 2.45 5.68 -2.06
N PRO A 10 3.50 5.59 -1.22
CA PRO A 10 3.32 5.58 0.22
C PRO A 10 2.80 6.92 0.74
N VAL A 11 2.12 6.89 1.89
CA VAL A 11 1.77 8.09 2.63
C VAL A 11 2.95 8.48 3.53
N VAL A 12 3.47 9.70 3.33
CA VAL A 12 4.52 10.28 4.18
C VAL A 12 3.88 11.31 5.09
N SER A 13 3.58 10.92 6.33
CA SER A 13 3.08 11.79 7.39
C SER A 13 3.53 11.25 8.74
N GLU A 14 3.55 12.10 9.78
CA GLU A 14 3.89 11.67 11.15
C GLU A 14 2.99 10.53 11.63
N ALA A 15 1.70 10.59 11.32
CA ALA A 15 0.74 9.55 11.66
C ALA A 15 1.03 8.22 10.94
N ALA A 16 1.42 8.26 9.66
CA ALA A 16 1.78 7.06 8.91
C ALA A 16 3.09 6.45 9.43
N LEU A 17 4.07 7.29 9.74
CA LEU A 17 5.34 6.86 10.32
C LEU A 17 5.13 6.21 11.70
N ALA A 18 4.33 6.83 12.56
CA ALA A 18 4.01 6.28 13.88
C ALA A 18 3.33 4.91 13.80
N ARG A 19 2.47 4.67 12.81
CA ARG A 19 1.84 3.35 12.58
C ARG A 19 2.83 2.30 12.08
N MET A 20 3.76 2.69 11.21
CA MET A 20 4.82 1.81 10.75
C MET A 20 5.68 1.33 11.92
N GLU A 21 6.09 2.23 12.80
CA GLU A 21 6.94 1.90 13.96
C GLU A 21 6.21 1.09 15.04
N ARG A 22 4.96 1.46 15.36
CA ARG A 22 4.25 0.89 16.51
C ARG A 22 3.44 -0.36 16.17
N ASN A 23 2.92 -0.44 14.95
CA ASN A 23 1.96 -1.46 14.56
C ASN A 23 2.46 -2.36 13.42
N ASN A 24 3.65 -2.10 12.87
CA ASN A 24 4.13 -2.72 11.64
C ASN A 24 3.13 -2.55 10.47
N GLU A 25 2.48 -1.39 10.41
CA GLU A 25 1.47 -1.06 9.41
C GLU A 25 2.01 -0.07 8.38
N LEU A 26 1.96 -0.44 7.10
CA LEU A 26 2.32 0.45 5.99
C LEU A 26 1.08 1.10 5.38
N THR A 27 1.15 2.39 5.09
CA THR A 27 0.03 3.16 4.55
C THR A 27 0.34 3.62 3.12
N PHE A 28 -0.54 3.29 2.18
CA PHE A 28 -0.39 3.61 0.75
C PHE A 28 -1.62 4.32 0.19
N ILE A 29 -1.38 5.16 -0.82
CA ILE A 29 -2.41 5.71 -1.70
C ILE A 29 -2.57 4.77 -2.89
N VAL A 30 -3.80 4.36 -3.16
CA VAL A 30 -4.15 3.36 -4.19
C VAL A 30 -5.15 3.92 -5.21
N ASP A 31 -5.27 3.27 -6.37
CA ASP A 31 -6.31 3.60 -7.34
C ASP A 31 -7.70 3.36 -6.72
N ARG A 32 -8.59 4.36 -6.85
CA ARG A 32 -9.95 4.35 -6.26
C ARG A 32 -10.81 3.17 -6.74
N ARG A 33 -10.52 2.59 -7.90
CA ARG A 33 -11.24 1.46 -8.49
C ARG A 33 -10.67 0.11 -8.05
N ALA A 34 -9.52 0.09 -7.37
CA ALA A 34 -8.92 -1.15 -6.91
C ALA A 34 -9.70 -1.71 -5.71
N SER A 35 -10.02 -3.01 -5.77
CA SER A 35 -10.65 -3.74 -4.67
C SER A 35 -9.58 -4.31 -3.73
N LYS A 36 -9.98 -4.64 -2.49
CA LYS A 36 -9.05 -5.19 -1.48
C LYS A 36 -8.25 -6.41 -1.96
N PRO A 37 -8.82 -7.41 -2.67
CA PRO A 37 -8.04 -8.52 -3.20
C PRO A 37 -6.99 -8.11 -4.24
N VAL A 38 -7.31 -7.11 -5.08
CA VAL A 38 -6.38 -6.59 -6.09
C VAL A 38 -5.24 -5.83 -5.43
N ILE A 39 -5.53 -5.02 -4.41
CA ILE A 39 -4.52 -4.30 -3.63
C ILE A 39 -3.56 -5.28 -2.95
N LYS A 40 -4.09 -6.36 -2.34
CA LYS A 40 -3.29 -7.40 -1.71
C LYS A 40 -2.30 -8.02 -2.72
N LYS A 41 -2.80 -8.52 -3.85
CA LYS A 41 -1.93 -9.09 -4.90
C LYS A 41 -0.88 -8.11 -5.40
N ALA A 42 -1.27 -6.87 -5.69
CA ALA A 42 -0.33 -5.86 -6.18
C ALA A 42 0.76 -5.55 -5.16
N PHE A 43 0.44 -5.57 -3.86
CA PHE A 43 1.41 -5.38 -2.81
C PHE A 43 2.40 -6.55 -2.70
N GLU A 44 1.90 -7.78 -2.68
CA GLU A 44 2.71 -9.01 -2.66
C GLU A 44 3.64 -9.09 -3.88
N GLU A 45 3.15 -8.72 -5.07
CA GLU A 45 3.93 -8.71 -6.32
C GLU A 45 5.03 -7.63 -6.36
N LEU A 46 4.80 -6.45 -5.77
CA LEU A 46 5.75 -5.34 -5.80
C LEU A 46 6.82 -5.39 -4.71
N TYR A 47 6.50 -5.99 -3.56
CA TYR A 47 7.35 -5.98 -2.37
C TYR A 47 7.79 -7.38 -1.92
N GLU A 48 7.38 -8.44 -2.61
CA GLU A 48 7.78 -9.84 -2.37
C GLU A 48 7.52 -10.32 -0.92
N VAL A 49 6.38 -9.92 -0.36
CA VAL A 49 5.92 -10.26 1.00
C VAL A 49 4.65 -11.08 1.03
#